data_AF-A0A9N7MHZ6-F1
#
_entry.id   AF-A0A9N7MHZ6-F1
#
_cell.length_a   1.000
_cell.length_b   1.000
_cell.length_c   1.000
_cell.angle_alpha   90.00
_cell.angle_beta   90.00
_cell.angle_gamma   90.00
#
_symmetry.space_group_name_H-M   'P 1'
#
loop_
_entity.id
_entity.type
_entity.pdbx_description
1 polymer ?
#
loop_
_entity_poly.entity_id
_entity_poly.type
_entity_poly.pdbx_seq_one_letter_code
_entity_poly.pdbx_strand_id
1 'polypeptide(L)'
;TYFDAPEGDNPVAIKMNGMAKGMVWVNGQSIGRYWVSYISPIGSPTQEEYHIPREYLKPKDNLLVVFEETGGNPEKMEIVTVNRDTICSVITEYHHPHVKTWERKNNEFRNITDPIKAAYLTCPDHKVIDKVEFASFGNSDNACGSFKPGSCDSTAVHDLVEK
;
A
#
# COMPACT_ATOMS: atom_id res chain seq x y z
N THR A 1 -11.52 -1.07 23.57
CA THR A 1 -11.95 0.34 23.67
C THR A 1 -13.01 0.61 22.61
N TYR A 2 -13.70 1.75 22.65
CA TYR A 2 -14.66 2.16 21.62
C TYR A 2 -14.19 3.45 20.92
N PHE A 3 -14.53 3.60 19.64
CA PHE A 3 -14.20 4.79 18.85
C PHE A 3 -15.26 5.10 17.79
N ASP A 4 -15.35 6.37 17.40
CA ASP A 4 -16.21 6.83 16.30
C ASP A 4 -15.47 6.70 14.97
N ALA A 5 -16.18 6.42 13.88
CA ALA A 5 -15.56 6.31 12.57
C ALA A 5 -15.05 7.69 12.10
N PRO A 6 -13.83 7.80 11.55
CA PRO A 6 -13.36 9.04 10.96
C PRO A 6 -14.27 9.50 9.81
N GLU A 7 -14.48 10.82 9.73
CA GLU A 7 -15.29 11.46 8.69
C GLU A 7 -14.74 11.22 7.27
N GLY A 8 -15.60 11.42 6.27
CA GLY A 8 -15.30 11.26 4.85
C GLY A 8 -15.10 9.79 4.43
N ASP A 9 -14.54 9.61 3.23
CA ASP A 9 -14.44 8.31 2.56
C ASP A 9 -12.99 7.77 2.43
N ASN A 10 -12.00 8.52 2.91
CA ASN A 10 -10.59 8.12 2.84
C ASN A 10 -10.32 6.79 3.57
N PRO A 11 -9.45 5.89 3.09
CA PRO A 11 -9.14 4.64 3.79
C PRO A 11 -8.76 4.87 5.26
N VAL A 12 -9.18 3.97 6.15
CA VAL A 12 -8.90 4.05 7.59
C VAL A 12 -7.82 3.04 7.96
N ALA A 13 -6.92 3.42 8.85
CA ALA A 13 -5.92 2.53 9.43
C ALA A 13 -5.76 2.78 10.93
N ILE A 14 -5.15 1.81 11.60
CA ILE A 14 -4.66 1.98 12.98
C ILE A 14 -3.13 1.98 12.97
N LYS A 15 -2.55 3.00 13.61
CA LYS A 15 -1.14 3.04 13.96
C LYS A 15 -0.97 2.37 15.31
N MET A 16 -0.17 1.31 15.34
CA MET A 16 0.08 0.52 16.55
C MET A 16 1.28 1.07 17.34
N ASN A 17 1.42 2.40 17.41
CA ASN A 17 2.55 3.05 18.08
C ASN A 17 2.59 2.65 19.56
N GLY A 18 3.79 2.41 20.08
CA GLY A 18 3.98 1.98 21.47
C GLY A 18 3.58 0.54 21.76
N MET A 19 3.02 -0.19 20.79
CA MET A 19 2.76 -1.63 20.88
C MET A 19 3.98 -2.43 20.40
N ALA A 20 3.89 -3.77 20.43
CA ALA A 20 4.96 -4.63 19.94
C ALA A 20 4.49 -5.64 18.89
N LYS A 21 3.72 -6.66 19.30
CA LYS A 21 3.28 -7.76 18.42
C LYS A 21 1.94 -8.31 18.87
N GLY A 22 1.07 -8.64 17.92
CA GLY A 22 -0.18 -9.28 18.27
C GLY A 22 -1.22 -9.28 17.16
N MET A 23 -2.49 -9.19 17.53
CA MET A 23 -3.62 -9.20 16.59
C MET A 23 -4.67 -8.15 16.96
N VAL A 24 -5.38 -7.66 15.94
CA VAL A 24 -6.40 -6.61 16.10
C VAL A 24 -7.73 -7.05 15.49
N TRP A 25 -8.82 -6.64 16.14
CA TRP A 25 -10.18 -6.81 15.66
C TRP A 25 -10.97 -5.50 15.81
N VAL A 26 -11.85 -5.27 14.85
CA VAL A 26 -12.82 -4.16 14.86
C VAL A 26 -14.22 -4.76 14.68
N ASN A 27 -15.12 -4.50 15.63
CA ASN A 27 -16.48 -5.04 15.64
C ASN A 27 -16.55 -6.56 15.44
N GLY A 28 -15.60 -7.30 16.03
CA GLY A 28 -15.50 -8.75 15.91
C GLY A 28 -14.82 -9.26 14.63
N GLN A 29 -14.55 -8.39 13.65
CA GLN A 29 -13.84 -8.73 12.42
C GLN A 29 -12.33 -8.58 12.62
N SER A 30 -11.56 -9.61 12.29
CA SER A 30 -10.10 -9.54 12.38
C SER A 30 -9.54 -8.67 11.25
N ILE A 31 -8.63 -7.76 11.57
CA ILE A 31 -7.85 -6.99 10.59
C ILE A 31 -6.42 -7.55 10.42
N GLY A 32 -6.12 -8.67 11.10
CA GLY A 32 -4.87 -9.40 10.96
C GLY A 32 -3.87 -9.19 12.11
N ARG A 33 -2.63 -9.58 11.83
CA ARG A 33 -1.49 -9.49 12.77
C ARG A 33 -0.83 -8.12 12.64
N TYR A 34 -0.37 -7.59 13.76
CA TYR A 34 0.57 -6.47 13.78
C TYR A 34 1.90 -6.90 14.38
N TRP A 35 2.98 -6.27 13.91
CA TRP A 35 4.32 -6.52 14.44
C TRP A 35 5.21 -5.28 14.26
N VAL A 36 4.95 -4.26 15.06
CA VAL A 36 5.69 -2.99 15.00
C VAL A 36 7.06 -3.07 15.66
N SER A 37 7.31 -4.03 16.55
CA SER A 37 8.64 -4.29 17.11
C SER A 37 9.60 -4.97 16.14
N TYR A 38 9.11 -5.41 14.96
CA TYR A 38 9.97 -5.89 13.89
C TYR A 38 10.47 -4.70 13.07
N ILE A 39 11.72 -4.32 13.34
CA ILE A 39 12.33 -3.10 12.83
C ILE A 39 13.12 -3.39 11.55
N SER A 40 12.93 -2.54 10.55
CA SER A 40 13.70 -2.52 9.30
C SER A 40 15.16 -2.07 9.55
N PRO A 41 16.09 -2.29 8.60
CA PRO A 41 17.47 -1.83 8.74
C PRO A 41 17.64 -0.31 8.97
N ILE A 42 16.63 0.49 8.62
CA ILE A 42 16.60 1.95 8.82
C ILE A 42 15.97 2.38 10.15
N GLY A 43 15.70 1.44 11.06
CA GLY A 43 15.26 1.75 12.43
C GLY A 43 13.75 2.01 12.59
N SER A 44 12.96 1.85 11.52
CA SER A 44 11.49 2.01 11.57
C SER A 44 10.78 0.65 11.47
N PRO A 45 9.57 0.49 12.06
CA PRO A 45 8.77 -0.72 11.90
C PRO A 45 8.60 -1.12 10.42
N THR A 46 8.64 -2.41 10.11
CA THR A 46 8.42 -2.87 8.72
C THR A 46 7.01 -2.58 8.22
N GLN A 47 6.05 -2.42 9.13
CA GLN A 47 4.70 -1.94 8.86
C GLN A 47 4.19 -1.15 10.06
N GLU A 48 3.87 0.12 9.85
CA GLU A 48 3.39 1.03 10.89
C GLU A 48 1.85 1.13 10.92
N GLU A 49 1.24 1.07 9.74
CA GLU A 49 -0.20 1.27 9.54
C GLU A 49 -0.89 -0.04 9.16
N TYR A 50 -1.99 -0.35 9.84
CA TYR A 50 -2.78 -1.55 9.62
C TYR A 50 -4.18 -1.17 9.15
N HIS A 51 -4.53 -1.58 7.94
CA HIS A 51 -5.77 -1.19 7.27
C HIS A 51 -7.01 -1.70 8.00
N ILE A 52 -7.98 -0.82 8.21
CA ILE A 52 -9.32 -1.13 8.70
C ILE A 52 -10.30 -0.87 7.54
N PRO A 53 -10.86 -1.93 6.92
CA PRO A 53 -11.88 -1.76 5.89
C PRO A 53 -13.05 -0.92 6.43
N ARG A 54 -13.50 0.08 5.66
CA ARG A 54 -14.61 0.95 6.09
C ARG A 54 -15.90 0.17 6.30
N GLU A 55 -16.07 -0.95 5.60
CA GLU A 55 -17.19 -1.87 5.73
C GLU A 55 -17.28 -2.50 7.12
N TYR A 56 -16.18 -2.51 7.90
CA TYR A 56 -16.19 -3.02 9.27
C TYR A 56 -16.68 -1.97 10.28
N LEU A 57 -16.82 -0.71 9.87
CA LEU A 57 -17.13 0.41 10.75
C LEU A 57 -18.62 0.75 10.74
N LYS A 58 -19.13 1.07 11.93
CA LYS A 58 -20.37 1.80 12.17
C LYS A 58 -20.04 3.28 12.35
N PRO A 59 -20.99 4.22 12.20
CA PRO A 59 -20.73 5.64 12.43
C PRO A 59 -20.14 5.95 13.82
N LYS A 60 -20.62 5.26 14.86
CA LYS A 60 -20.19 5.43 16.25
C LYS A 60 -20.06 4.09 16.97
N ASP A 61 -19.41 4.12 18.13
CA ASP A 61 -19.32 2.98 19.07
C ASP A 61 -18.75 1.71 18.42
N ASN A 62 -17.64 1.85 17.68
CA ASN A 62 -16.89 0.73 17.12
C ASN A 62 -16.04 0.08 18.20
N LEU A 63 -16.21 -1.22 18.41
CA LEU A 63 -15.41 -1.96 19.38
C LEU A 63 -14.04 -2.30 18.77
N LEU A 64 -12.98 -1.76 19.36
CA LEU A 64 -11.59 -2.15 19.08
C LEU A 64 -11.09 -3.13 20.16
N VAL A 65 -10.65 -4.30 19.71
CA VAL A 65 -9.99 -5.32 20.55
C VAL A 65 -8.58 -5.54 20.03
N VAL A 66 -7.61 -5.49 20.95
CA VAL A 66 -6.20 -5.74 20.65
C VAL A 66 -5.70 -6.84 21.58
N PHE A 67 -5.12 -7.88 21.00
CA PHE A 67 -4.30 -8.84 21.72
C PHE A 67 -2.84 -8.44 21.54
N GLU A 68 -2.12 -8.19 22.63
CA GLU A 68 -0.70 -7.85 22.65
C GLU A 68 0.09 -9.00 23.30
N GLU A 69 1.06 -9.53 22.58
CA GLU A 69 1.81 -10.73 22.94
C GLU A 69 3.02 -10.43 23.82
N THR A 70 3.69 -9.29 23.60
CA THR A 70 4.98 -8.98 24.24
C THR A 70 4.86 -7.90 25.30
N GLY A 71 4.01 -6.91 25.06
CA GLY A 71 3.78 -5.76 25.93
C GLY A 71 3.86 -4.45 25.16
N GLY A 72 3.04 -3.47 25.57
CA GLY A 72 2.92 -2.21 24.86
C GLY A 72 2.14 -1.16 25.65
N ASN A 73 2.20 0.09 25.21
CA ASN A 73 1.39 1.18 25.73
C ASN A 73 0.24 1.50 24.73
N PRO A 74 -1.00 1.08 25.02
CA PRO A 74 -2.14 1.28 24.13
C PRO A 74 -2.55 2.75 23.99
N GLU A 75 -2.15 3.66 24.90
CA GLU A 75 -2.48 5.10 24.82
C GLU A 75 -1.83 5.79 23.63
N LYS A 76 -0.79 5.18 23.05
CA LYS A 76 -0.09 5.72 21.87
C LYS A 76 -0.71 5.28 20.55
N MET A 77 -1.66 4.35 20.56
CA MET A 77 -2.32 3.90 19.34
C MET A 77 -3.23 4.99 18.77
N GLU A 78 -3.27 5.10 17.44
CA GLU A 78 -4.03 6.15 16.77
C GLU A 78 -4.85 5.56 15.62
N ILE A 79 -6.13 5.94 15.53
CA ILE A 79 -6.94 5.73 14.33
C ILE A 79 -6.67 6.91 13.39
N VAL A 80 -6.28 6.60 12.16
CA VAL A 80 -5.91 7.61 11.16
C VAL A 80 -6.65 7.36 9.86
N THR A 81 -6.87 8.44 9.09
CA THR A 81 -7.22 8.35 7.68
C THR A 81 -5.95 8.41 6.83
N VAL A 82 -5.83 7.50 5.88
CA VAL A 82 -4.68 7.42 4.99
C VAL A 82 -4.98 8.19 3.71
N ASN A 83 -4.14 9.16 3.39
CA ASN A 83 -4.17 9.85 2.10
C ASN A 83 -3.48 8.95 1.04
N ARG A 84 -4.14 8.74 -0.11
CA ARG A 84 -3.61 8.01 -1.27
C ARG A 84 -3.65 8.84 -2.56
N ASP A 85 -3.36 10.13 -2.45
CA ASP A 85 -3.31 11.04 -3.60
C ASP A 85 -2.09 10.77 -4.48
N THR A 86 -0.99 10.32 -3.88
CA THR A 86 0.20 9.87 -4.62
C THR A 86 0.11 8.37 -4.89
N ILE A 87 0.10 8.01 -6.17
CA ILE A 87 0.19 6.63 -6.66
C ILE A 87 1.43 6.49 -7.53
N CYS A 88 2.17 5.40 -7.36
CA CYS A 88 3.34 5.11 -8.18
C CYS A 88 3.39 3.64 -8.57
N SER A 89 4.14 3.35 -9.63
CA SER A 89 4.47 1.98 -10.02
C SER A 89 5.89 1.93 -10.57
N VAL A 90 6.57 0.80 -10.36
CA VAL A 90 7.89 0.51 -10.92
C VAL A 90 7.80 -0.83 -11.65
N ILE A 91 8.34 -0.88 -12.87
CA ILE A 91 8.39 -2.09 -13.68
C ILE A 91 9.84 -2.32 -14.05
N THR A 92 10.35 -3.50 -13.74
CA THR A 92 11.74 -3.89 -14.04
C THR A 92 11.77 -5.10 -14.97
N GLU A 93 12.93 -5.41 -15.53
CA GLU A 93 13.16 -6.62 -16.31
C GLU A 93 12.90 -7.91 -15.51
N TYR A 94 12.98 -7.85 -14.19
CA TYR A 94 12.70 -8.99 -13.30
C TYR A 94 11.21 -9.19 -13.02
N HIS A 95 10.36 -8.19 -13.31
CA HIS A 95 8.92 -8.37 -13.16
C HIS A 95 8.38 -9.32 -14.22
N HIS A 96 7.59 -10.29 -13.77
CA HIS A 96 6.90 -11.21 -14.66
C HIS A 96 5.82 -10.49 -15.47
N PRO A 97 5.58 -10.91 -16.71
CA PRO A 97 4.45 -10.43 -17.48
C PRO A 97 3.11 -10.88 -16.88
N HIS A 98 2.05 -10.17 -17.25
CA HIS A 98 0.71 -10.42 -16.74
C HIS A 98 0.25 -11.86 -17.01
N VAL A 99 -0.41 -12.53 -16.05
CA VAL A 99 -0.82 -13.95 -16.17
C VAL A 99 -1.66 -14.26 -17.41
N LYS A 100 -2.41 -13.27 -17.92
CA LYS A 100 -3.21 -13.38 -19.16
C LYS A 100 -2.37 -13.52 -20.45
N THR A 101 -1.06 -13.29 -20.42
CA THR A 101 -0.18 -13.53 -21.58
C THR A 101 0.24 -14.99 -21.70
N TRP A 102 -0.19 -15.85 -20.78
CA TRP A 102 0.14 -17.27 -20.74
C TRP A 102 -1.11 -18.12 -20.94
N GLU A 103 -0.98 -19.23 -21.65
CA GLU A 103 -1.97 -20.31 -21.66
C GLU A 103 -1.33 -21.63 -21.27
N ARG A 104 -2.18 -22.54 -20.80
CA ARG A 104 -1.80 -23.92 -20.58
C ARG A 104 -2.39 -24.79 -21.67
N LYS A 105 -1.53 -25.45 -22.45
CA LYS A 105 -1.94 -26.42 -23.49
C LYS A 105 -1.14 -27.70 -23.31
N ASN A 106 -1.81 -28.85 -23.30
CA ASN A 106 -1.19 -30.16 -23.09
C ASN A 106 -0.32 -30.22 -21.82
N ASN A 107 -0.81 -29.65 -20.71
CA ASN A 107 -0.09 -29.48 -19.45
C ASN A 107 1.15 -28.59 -19.46
N GLU A 108 1.53 -27.99 -20.59
CA GLU A 108 2.65 -27.06 -20.69
C GLU A 108 2.16 -25.61 -20.71
N PHE A 109 2.91 -24.71 -20.06
CA PHE A 109 2.67 -23.28 -20.12
C PHE A 109 3.39 -22.68 -21.32
N ARG A 110 2.68 -21.89 -22.13
CA ARG A 110 3.24 -21.18 -23.27
C ARG A 110 2.74 -19.74 -23.31
N ASN A 111 3.57 -18.84 -23.81
CA ASN A 111 3.17 -17.46 -24.07
C ASN A 111 2.21 -17.42 -25.27
N ILE A 112 1.09 -16.71 -25.12
CA ILE A 112 0.10 -16.47 -26.18
C ILE A 112 0.52 -15.26 -27.03
N THR A 113 1.15 -14.28 -26.39
CA THR A 113 1.57 -13.01 -26.98
C THR A 113 2.92 -12.59 -26.40
N ASP A 114 3.56 -11.60 -27.04
CA ASP A 114 4.74 -10.99 -26.45
C ASP A 114 4.41 -10.44 -25.04
N PRO A 115 5.26 -10.72 -24.05
CA PRO A 115 5.03 -10.36 -22.67
C PRO A 115 5.10 -8.84 -22.47
N ILE A 116 3.96 -8.16 -22.52
CA ILE A 116 3.88 -6.74 -22.19
C ILE A 116 3.95 -6.59 -20.67
N LYS A 117 4.99 -5.90 -20.20
CA LYS A 117 5.14 -5.48 -18.81
C LYS A 117 4.63 -4.04 -18.73
N ALA A 118 3.42 -3.89 -18.19
CA ALA A 118 2.77 -2.61 -18.04
C ALA A 118 2.16 -2.49 -16.64
N ALA A 119 2.15 -1.26 -16.13
CA ALA A 119 1.48 -0.89 -14.91
C ALA A 119 0.27 -0.05 -15.27
N TYR A 120 -0.82 -0.27 -14.55
CA TYR A 120 -2.07 0.45 -14.73
C TYR A 120 -2.34 1.23 -13.45
N LEU A 121 -2.25 2.55 -13.54
CA LEU A 121 -2.58 3.45 -12.45
C LEU A 121 -4.07 3.81 -12.55
N THR A 122 -4.76 3.73 -11.41
CA THR A 122 -6.19 4.08 -11.31
C THR A 122 -6.40 4.88 -10.04
N CYS A 123 -7.29 5.86 -10.13
CA CYS A 123 -7.72 6.63 -8.97
C CYS A 123 -8.99 6.01 -8.38
N PRO A 124 -9.13 5.97 -7.04
CA PRO A 124 -10.40 5.63 -6.40
C PRO A 124 -11.45 6.72 -6.65
N ASP A 125 -12.72 6.38 -6.35
CA ASP A 125 -13.92 7.14 -6.73
C ASP A 125 -13.79 8.67 -6.62
N HIS A 126 -14.26 9.36 -7.66
CA HIS A 126 -14.24 10.83 -7.82
C HIS A 126 -12.87 11.51 -7.87
N LYS A 127 -11.76 10.75 -7.81
CA LYS A 127 -10.42 11.30 -8.05
C LYS A 127 -9.98 11.11 -9.50
N VAL A 128 -9.21 12.05 -10.00
CA VAL A 128 -8.56 12.01 -11.31
C VAL A 128 -7.05 12.13 -11.13
N ILE A 129 -6.29 11.57 -12.05
CA ILE A 129 -4.84 11.82 -12.10
C ILE A 129 -4.66 13.27 -12.55
N ASP A 130 -4.23 14.13 -11.64
CA ASP A 130 -4.07 15.57 -11.86
C ASP A 130 -2.76 15.91 -12.60
N LYS A 131 -1.66 15.29 -12.17
CA LYS A 131 -0.31 15.53 -12.72
C LYS A 131 0.59 14.31 -12.58
N VAL A 132 1.60 14.21 -13.45
CA VAL A 132 2.68 13.23 -13.32
C VAL A 132 3.89 13.89 -12.65
N GLU A 133 4.08 13.65 -11.36
CA GLU A 133 5.19 14.29 -10.61
C GLU A 133 6.57 13.74 -10.99
N PHE A 134 6.63 12.47 -11.40
CA PHE A 134 7.88 11.80 -11.75
C PHE A 134 7.62 10.69 -12.78
N ALA A 135 8.47 10.63 -13.80
CA ALA A 135 8.54 9.53 -14.74
C ALA A 135 9.99 9.35 -15.18
N SER A 136 10.43 8.10 -15.28
CA SER A 136 11.82 7.75 -15.59
C SER A 136 11.87 6.44 -16.37
N PHE A 137 12.87 6.29 -17.23
CA PHE A 137 13.18 5.07 -17.95
C PHE A 137 14.66 4.78 -17.83
N GLY A 138 14.98 3.66 -17.17
CA GLY A 138 16.32 3.31 -16.72
C GLY A 138 16.28 2.88 -15.26
N ASN A 139 17.11 3.47 -14.40
CA ASN A 139 17.06 3.27 -12.95
C ASN A 139 16.54 4.51 -12.22
N SER A 140 15.79 4.26 -11.15
CA SER A 140 15.29 5.27 -10.23
C SER A 140 15.69 4.91 -8.80
N ASP A 141 15.99 5.92 -7.99
CA ASP A 141 16.32 5.77 -6.57
C ASP A 141 15.14 6.20 -5.66
N ASN A 142 15.19 5.79 -4.40
CA ASN A 142 14.19 6.02 -3.34
C ASN A 142 12.87 5.23 -3.54
N ALA A 143 11.80 5.70 -2.88
CA ALA A 143 10.50 5.06 -2.81
C ALA A 143 9.40 5.96 -3.39
N CYS A 144 8.20 5.40 -3.59
CA CYS A 144 7.03 6.13 -4.07
C CYS A 144 6.81 7.44 -3.30
N GLY A 145 6.53 8.53 -4.03
CA GLY A 145 6.43 9.90 -3.51
C GLY A 145 7.77 10.63 -3.31
N SER A 146 8.90 9.95 -3.50
CA SER A 146 10.24 10.54 -3.39
C SER A 146 11.23 10.03 -4.44
N PHE A 147 10.71 9.41 -5.51
CA PHE A 147 11.54 8.89 -6.58
C PHE A 147 12.44 9.97 -7.18
N LYS A 148 13.66 9.57 -7.52
CA LYS A 148 14.64 10.42 -8.17
C LYS A 148 15.26 9.68 -9.36
N PRO A 149 15.67 10.41 -10.41
CA PRO A 149 16.44 9.82 -11.50
C PRO A 149 17.73 9.20 -10.95
N GLY A 150 18.06 8.00 -11.42
CA GLY A 150 19.33 7.36 -11.15
C GLY A 150 20.42 7.79 -12.14
N SER A 151 21.51 7.02 -12.18
CA SER A 151 22.64 7.24 -13.10
C SER A 151 22.33 6.98 -14.58
N CYS A 152 21.29 6.21 -14.86
CA CYS A 152 20.79 5.87 -16.18
C CYS A 152 19.32 6.30 -16.25
N ASP A 153 19.08 7.48 -16.81
CA ASP A 153 17.73 8.04 -16.94
C ASP A 153 17.57 8.73 -18.30
N SER A 154 16.34 8.76 -18.79
CA SER A 154 15.98 9.40 -20.05
C SER A 154 15.11 10.62 -19.80
N THR A 155 15.57 11.79 -20.24
CA THR A 155 14.88 13.07 -20.05
C THR A 155 13.59 13.21 -20.87
N ALA A 156 13.42 12.41 -21.93
CA ALA A 156 12.24 12.47 -22.81
C ALA A 156 11.01 11.74 -22.26
N VAL A 157 11.14 11.07 -21.11
CA VAL A 157 10.08 10.19 -20.57
C VAL A 157 8.89 11.00 -20.07
N HIS A 158 9.15 12.13 -19.41
CA HIS A 158 8.11 12.98 -18.83
C HIS A 158 7.18 13.53 -19.92
N ASP A 159 7.75 14.09 -20.99
CA ASP A 159 7.01 14.58 -22.16
C ASP A 159 6.19 13.49 -22.89
N LEU A 160 6.57 12.20 -22.76
CA LEU A 160 5.86 11.09 -23.40
C LEU A 160 4.61 10.68 -22.62
N VAL A 161 4.67 10.77 -21.29
CA VAL A 161 3.60 10.31 -20.40
C VAL A 161 2.62 11.41 -20.01
N GLU A 162 3.06 12.67 -20.00
CA GLU A 162 2.20 13.82 -19.79
C GLU A 162 1.63 14.26 -21.15
N LYS A 163 0.31 14.10 -21.34
CA LYS A 163 -0.42 14.42 -22.59
C LYS A 163 -1.54 15.42 -22.34
#